data_AF-A0A183AGJ7-F1
#
_entry.id   AF-A0A183AGJ7-F1
#
_cell.length_a   1.000
_cell.length_b   1.000
_cell.length_c   1.000
_cell.angle_alpha   90.00
_cell.angle_beta   90.00
_cell.angle_gamma   90.00
#
_symmetry.space_group_name_H-M   'P 1'
#
loop_
_entity.id
_entity.type
_entity.pdbx_description
1 polymer ?
#
loop_
_entity_poly.entity_id
_entity_poly.type
_entity_poly.pdbx_seq_one_letter_code
_entity_poly.pdbx_strand_id
1 'polypeptide(L)'
;LEDLIAKNILPSTTPEARAEMRIEIEATLERRLSQRPTAGELEQKNILHSDTEEARLKAKEEKKRILTRKLSFRPTVDELKQRRIIRFNEYVEMSEADAYDRRADKPWTRLTPRDKADIRRELNEFKATEMTVHVESRQFTRFHRP
;
A
#
# COMPACT_ATOMS: atom_id res chain seq x y z
N LEU A 1 9.89 51.24 21.52
CA LEU A 1 8.55 51.10 20.88
C LEU A 1 8.25 49.62 20.62
N GLU A 2 9.15 48.90 19.94
CA GLU A 2 9.01 47.44 19.72
C GLU A 2 8.77 46.63 21.00
N ASP A 3 9.48 46.97 22.08
CA ASP A 3 9.35 46.28 23.37
C ASP A 3 7.94 46.39 24.00
N LEU A 4 7.24 47.50 23.75
CA LEU A 4 5.87 47.73 24.21
C LEU A 4 4.84 47.00 23.34
N ILE A 5 5.10 46.89 22.04
CA ILE A 5 4.29 46.12 21.08
C ILE A 5 4.40 44.62 21.38
N ALA A 6 5.62 44.11 21.63
CA ALA A 6 5.86 42.71 21.98
C ALA A 6 5.19 42.31 23.30
N LYS A 7 5.15 43.22 24.27
CA LYS A 7 4.42 43.06 25.54
C LYS A 7 2.90 43.29 25.41
N ASN A 8 2.41 43.51 24.19
CA ASN A 8 1.01 43.75 23.87
C ASN A 8 0.40 44.98 24.59
N ILE A 9 1.25 45.91 25.04
CA ILE A 9 0.86 47.16 25.69
C ILE A 9 0.39 48.18 24.64
N LEU A 10 1.00 48.17 23.45
CA LEU A 10 0.56 48.94 22.30
C LEU A 10 0.12 48.02 21.16
N PRO A 11 -1.01 48.31 20.49
CA PRO A 11 -1.49 47.50 19.38
C PRO A 11 -0.60 47.65 18.14
N SER A 12 -0.13 46.52 17.60
CA SER A 12 0.64 46.47 16.35
C SER A 12 -0.20 46.61 15.08
N THR A 13 -1.51 46.39 15.17
CA THR A 13 -2.44 46.29 14.03
C THR A 13 -3.74 47.02 14.33
N THR A 14 -4.46 47.38 13.27
CA THR A 14 -5.76 48.05 13.40
C THR A 14 -6.83 47.09 13.94
N PRO A 15 -7.89 47.61 14.59
CA PRO A 15 -9.01 46.81 15.07
C PRO A 15 -9.68 45.97 13.97
N GLU A 16 -9.78 46.50 12.76
CA GLU A 16 -10.40 45.84 11.61
C GLU A 16 -9.57 44.63 11.15
N ALA A 17 -8.25 44.80 11.00
CA ALA A 17 -7.35 43.71 10.64
C ALA A 17 -7.34 42.58 11.70
N ARG A 18 -7.54 42.92 12.97
CA ARG A 18 -7.69 41.93 14.05
C ARG A 18 -9.01 41.17 13.95
N ALA A 19 -10.10 41.84 13.59
CA ALA A 19 -11.39 41.21 13.40
C ALA A 19 -11.38 40.23 12.21
N GLU A 20 -10.77 40.63 11.10
CA GLU A 20 -10.57 39.76 9.93
C GLU A 20 -9.72 38.53 10.28
N MET A 21 -8.59 38.73 10.96
CA MET A 21 -7.73 37.62 11.44
C MET A 21 -8.50 36.68 12.37
N ARG A 22 -9.36 37.21 13.24
CA ARG A 22 -10.20 36.40 14.14
C ARG A 22 -11.18 35.53 13.34
N ILE A 23 -11.83 36.08 12.32
CA ILE A 23 -12.75 35.34 11.44
C ILE A 23 -12.01 34.23 10.69
N GLU A 24 -10.82 34.50 10.16
CA GLU A 24 -10.00 33.50 9.47
C GLU A 24 -9.55 32.37 10.41
N ILE A 25 -9.12 32.71 11.62
CA ILE A 25 -8.77 31.73 12.67
C ILE A 25 -9.98 30.88 13.02
N GLU A 26 -11.16 31.50 13.20
CA GLU A 26 -12.40 30.82 13.54
C GLU A 26 -12.81 29.80 12.46
N ALA A 27 -12.84 30.22 11.19
CA ALA A 27 -13.13 29.34 10.06
C ALA A 27 -12.10 28.20 9.92
N THR A 28 -10.81 28.49 10.13
CA THR A 28 -9.75 27.48 10.07
C THR A 28 -9.89 26.46 11.20
N LEU A 29 -10.18 26.92 12.42
CA LEU A 29 -10.35 26.07 13.59
C LEU A 29 -11.56 25.15 13.43
N GLU A 30 -12.70 25.68 12.98
CA GLU A 30 -13.91 24.90 12.74
C GLU A 30 -13.66 23.74 11.77
N ARG A 31 -12.98 24.01 10.65
CA ARG A 31 -12.58 22.99 9.67
C ARG A 31 -11.64 21.93 10.27
N ARG A 32 -10.70 22.33 11.13
CA ARG A 32 -9.75 21.39 11.78
C ARG A 32 -10.46 20.51 12.81
N LEU A 33 -11.40 21.07 13.56
CA LEU A 33 -12.16 20.34 14.56
C LEU A 33 -13.14 19.34 13.94
N SER A 34 -13.78 19.67 12.80
CA SER A 34 -14.67 18.75 12.09
C SER A 34 -13.95 17.54 11.50
N GLN A 35 -12.66 17.68 11.18
CA GLN A 35 -11.81 16.61 10.65
C GLN A 35 -10.89 16.01 11.72
N ARG A 36 -11.14 16.28 13.00
CA ARG A 36 -10.25 15.86 14.08
C ARG A 36 -10.24 14.34 14.21
N PRO A 37 -9.08 13.67 14.09
CA PRO A 37 -8.98 12.24 14.30
C PRO A 37 -9.33 11.84 15.74
N THR A 38 -9.85 10.63 15.89
CA THR A 38 -10.11 10.01 17.19
C THR A 38 -8.81 9.58 17.87
N ALA A 39 -8.84 9.40 19.19
CA ALA A 39 -7.68 8.92 19.94
C ALA A 39 -7.19 7.53 19.44
N GLY A 40 -8.12 6.61 19.14
CA GLY A 40 -7.78 5.29 18.61
C GLY A 40 -7.10 5.33 17.24
N GLU A 41 -7.50 6.25 16.35
CA GLU A 41 -6.81 6.44 15.07
C GLU A 41 -5.38 6.99 15.26
N LEU A 42 -5.16 7.85 16.24
CA LEU A 42 -3.83 8.35 16.59
C LEU A 42 -2.96 7.26 17.23
N GLU A 43 -3.53 6.36 18.04
CA GLU A 43 -2.85 5.19 18.58
C GLU A 43 -2.45 4.20 17.49
N GLN A 44 -3.36 3.90 16.55
CA GLN A 44 -3.06 3.03 15.39
C GLN A 44 -1.96 3.59 14.51
N LYS A 45 -1.90 4.93 14.37
CA LYS A 45 -0.82 5.63 13.66
C LYS A 45 0.45 5.78 14.49
N ASN A 46 0.49 5.24 15.71
CA ASN A 46 1.62 5.29 16.62
C ASN A 46 2.05 6.74 16.97
N ILE A 47 1.07 7.65 17.05
CA ILE A 47 1.23 9.06 17.45
C ILE A 47 0.90 9.23 18.93
N LEU A 48 -0.22 8.64 19.37
CA LEU A 48 -0.61 8.60 20.77
C LEU A 48 -0.21 7.25 21.36
N HIS A 49 0.31 7.26 22.58
CA HIS A 49 0.64 6.05 23.34
C HIS A 49 -0.08 6.10 24.68
N SER A 50 -0.77 5.01 25.03
CA SER A 50 -1.47 4.85 26.30
C SER A 50 -0.53 4.47 27.45
N ASP A 51 0.59 3.81 27.12
CA ASP A 51 1.58 3.33 28.09
C ASP A 51 2.60 4.42 28.47
N THR A 52 3.23 4.25 29.64
CA THR A 52 4.36 5.10 30.06
C THR A 52 5.61 4.82 29.23
N GLU A 53 6.48 5.81 29.09
CA GLU A 53 7.73 5.65 28.34
C GLU A 53 8.60 4.52 28.90
N GLU A 54 8.64 4.37 30.23
CA GLU A 54 9.36 3.30 30.91
C GLU A 54 8.82 1.91 30.55
N ALA A 55 7.49 1.74 30.50
CA ALA A 55 6.87 0.48 30.12
C ALA A 55 7.21 0.12 28.65
N ARG A 56 7.22 1.12 27.77
CA ARG A 56 7.56 0.94 26.35
C ARG A 56 9.03 0.56 26.15
N LEU A 57 9.95 1.19 26.89
CA LEU A 57 11.37 0.83 26.86
C LEU A 57 11.59 -0.60 27.36
N LYS A 58 10.96 -0.98 28.48
CA LYS A 58 11.02 -2.34 29.01
C LYS A 58 10.47 -3.37 28.03
N ALA A 59 9.34 -3.09 27.37
CA ALA A 59 8.78 -3.95 26.34
C ALA A 59 9.71 -4.11 25.13
N LYS A 60 10.38 -3.02 24.73
CA LYS A 60 11.38 -3.03 23.65
C LYS A 60 12.60 -3.86 24.02
N GLU A 61 13.11 -3.74 25.24
CA GLU A 61 14.22 -4.53 25.76
C GLU A 61 13.88 -6.01 25.84
N GLU A 62 12.69 -6.35 26.35
CA GLU A 62 12.23 -7.74 26.41
C GLU A 62 12.08 -8.34 25.00
N LYS A 63 11.51 -7.58 24.07
CA LYS A 63 11.41 -7.99 22.66
C LYS A 63 12.79 -8.22 22.04
N LYS A 64 13.76 -7.35 22.33
CA LYS A 64 15.16 -7.49 21.89
C LYS A 64 15.81 -8.73 22.50
N ARG A 65 15.58 -9.00 23.79
CA ARG A 65 16.10 -10.17 24.51
C ARG A 65 15.55 -11.47 23.90
N ILE A 66 14.24 -11.55 23.71
CA ILE A 66 13.58 -12.72 23.08
C ILE A 66 14.11 -12.93 21.66
N LEU A 67 14.21 -11.87 20.87
CA LEU A 67 14.70 -11.96 19.48
C LEU A 67 16.14 -12.47 19.45
N THR A 68 17.02 -11.92 20.28
CA THR A 68 18.43 -12.34 20.37
C THR A 68 18.52 -13.83 20.68
N ARG A 69 17.73 -14.32 21.66
CA ARG A 69 17.65 -15.75 21.99
C ARG A 69 17.11 -16.57 20.82
N LYS A 70 16.06 -16.13 20.13
CA LYS A 70 15.51 -16.88 18.97
C LYS A 70 16.53 -17.00 17.83
N LEU A 71 17.31 -15.94 17.59
CA LEU A 71 18.33 -15.93 16.55
C LEU A 71 19.55 -16.79 16.94
N SER A 72 19.91 -16.88 18.22
CA SER A 72 21.01 -17.75 18.66
C SER A 72 20.69 -19.24 18.51
N PHE A 73 19.42 -19.62 18.64
CA PHE A 73 18.94 -21.00 18.41
C PHE A 73 18.37 -21.20 17.00
N ARG A 74 18.82 -20.39 16.03
CA ARG A 74 18.37 -20.55 14.64
C ARG A 74 18.99 -21.83 14.04
N PRO A 75 18.18 -22.79 13.58
CA PRO A 75 18.69 -24.03 13.04
C PRO A 75 19.49 -23.81 11.75
N THR A 76 20.46 -24.69 11.51
CA THR A 76 21.24 -24.67 10.27
C THR A 76 20.43 -25.22 9.10
N VAL A 77 20.88 -24.93 7.88
CA VAL A 77 20.25 -25.49 6.67
C VAL A 77 20.31 -27.02 6.68
N ASP A 78 21.42 -27.58 7.15
CA ASP A 78 21.60 -29.04 7.21
C ASP A 78 20.66 -29.69 8.24
N GLU A 79 20.44 -29.06 9.39
CA GLU A 79 19.42 -29.51 10.36
C GLU A 79 18.00 -29.46 9.76
N LEU A 80 17.68 -28.42 8.97
CA LEU A 80 16.38 -28.32 8.29
C LEU A 80 16.20 -29.41 7.22
N LYS A 81 17.28 -29.80 6.51
CA LYS A 81 17.29 -30.93 5.58
C LYS A 81 17.12 -32.26 6.30
N GLN A 82 17.86 -32.49 7.40
CA GLN A 82 17.75 -33.69 8.24
C GLN A 82 16.33 -33.87 8.79
N ARG A 83 15.69 -32.77 9.21
CA ARG A 83 14.29 -32.75 9.67
C ARG A 83 13.25 -32.82 8.55
N ARG A 84 13.69 -32.94 7.29
CA ARG A 84 12.84 -32.97 6.08
C ARG A 84 11.91 -31.76 5.94
N ILE A 85 12.32 -30.60 6.48
CA ILE A 85 11.61 -29.32 6.31
C ILE A 85 11.95 -28.71 4.95
N ILE A 86 13.24 -28.71 4.59
CA ILE A 86 13.70 -28.35 3.25
C ILE A 86 14.05 -29.64 2.51
N ARG A 87 13.40 -29.86 1.36
CA ARG A 87 13.59 -31.07 0.55
C ARG A 87 13.92 -30.66 -0.88
N PHE A 88 15.09 -31.07 -1.34
CA PHE A 88 15.46 -31.06 -2.76
C PHE A 88 15.74 -32.50 -3.15
N ASN A 89 15.23 -32.92 -4.30
CA ASN A 89 15.59 -34.22 -4.84
C ASN A 89 17.01 -34.09 -5.41
N GLU A 90 17.90 -34.99 -5.00
CA GLU A 90 19.29 -35.04 -5.50
C GLU A 90 19.35 -35.48 -6.95
N TYR A 91 18.41 -36.34 -7.34
CA TYR A 91 18.28 -36.86 -8.69
C TYR A 91 16.99 -36.31 -9.31
N VAL A 92 17.14 -35.78 -10.52
CA VAL A 92 16.04 -35.36 -11.37
C VAL A 92 16.07 -36.25 -12.59
N GLU A 93 15.00 -36.99 -12.82
CA GLU A 93 14.85 -37.77 -14.04
C GLU A 93 14.73 -36.82 -15.23
N MET A 94 15.58 -37.02 -16.23
CA MET A 94 15.48 -36.31 -17.51
C MET A 94 14.89 -37.24 -18.54
N SER A 95 13.83 -36.81 -19.20
CA SER A 95 13.29 -37.46 -20.40
C SER A 95 13.62 -36.62 -21.63
N GLU A 96 13.84 -37.31 -22.74
CA GLU A 96 14.00 -36.65 -24.03
C GLU A 96 12.64 -36.08 -24.48
N ALA A 97 12.65 -34.84 -24.93
CA ALA A 97 11.48 -34.24 -25.56
C ALA A 97 11.42 -34.62 -27.03
N ASP A 98 10.22 -34.76 -27.58
CA ASP A 98 10.04 -35.14 -28.99
C ASP A 98 10.79 -34.19 -29.93
N ALA A 99 11.52 -34.76 -30.90
CA ALA A 99 12.28 -34.02 -31.89
C ALA A 99 11.43 -33.75 -33.14
N TYR A 100 10.48 -32.81 -33.02
CA TYR A 100 9.69 -32.30 -34.15
C TYR A 100 9.78 -30.78 -34.27
N ASP A 101 9.46 -30.27 -35.45
CA ASP A 101 9.43 -28.84 -35.72
C ASP A 101 8.25 -28.16 -35.03
N ARG A 102 8.56 -27.35 -34.01
CA ARG A 102 7.58 -26.57 -33.24
C ARG A 102 7.36 -25.17 -33.80
N ARG A 103 7.93 -24.84 -34.96
CA ARG A 103 7.74 -23.53 -35.60
C ARG A 103 6.32 -23.40 -36.12
N ALA A 104 5.69 -22.27 -35.83
CA ALA A 104 4.40 -21.86 -36.36
C ALA A 104 4.48 -20.41 -36.81
N ASP A 105 3.70 -20.03 -37.82
CA ASP A 105 3.55 -18.62 -38.18
C ASP A 105 2.96 -17.83 -37.01
N LYS A 106 3.34 -16.56 -36.91
CA LYS A 106 2.90 -15.64 -35.86
C LYS A 106 2.05 -14.52 -36.49
N PRO A 107 0.82 -14.82 -36.93
CA PRO A 107 0.01 -13.87 -37.69
C PRO A 107 -0.25 -12.56 -36.92
N TRP A 108 -0.29 -12.60 -35.59
CA TRP A 108 -0.46 -11.42 -34.73
C TRP A 108 0.65 -10.37 -34.88
N THR A 109 1.82 -10.73 -35.41
CA THR A 109 2.93 -9.79 -35.66
C THR A 109 2.63 -8.84 -36.82
N ARG A 110 1.71 -9.20 -37.72
CA ARG A 110 1.36 -8.45 -38.95
C ARG A 110 0.05 -7.66 -38.83
N LEU A 111 -0.55 -7.60 -37.63
CA LEU A 111 -1.81 -6.88 -37.41
C LEU A 111 -1.64 -5.36 -37.57
N THR A 112 -2.45 -4.78 -38.45
CA THR A 112 -2.50 -3.33 -38.67
C THR A 112 -3.17 -2.61 -37.49
N PRO A 113 -2.99 -1.29 -37.34
CA PRO A 113 -3.73 -0.51 -36.35
C PRO A 113 -5.25 -0.63 -36.50
N ARG A 114 -5.74 -0.79 -37.74
CA ARG A 114 -7.15 -1.00 -38.04
C ARG A 114 -7.63 -2.35 -37.52
N ASP A 115 -6.92 -3.43 -37.84
CA ASP A 115 -7.26 -4.78 -37.36
C ASP A 115 -7.31 -4.81 -35.83
N LYS A 116 -6.33 -4.18 -35.17
CA LYS A 116 -6.31 -4.10 -33.70
C LYS A 116 -7.50 -3.32 -33.16
N ALA A 117 -8.00 -2.30 -33.85
CA ALA A 117 -9.18 -1.56 -33.42
C ALA A 117 -10.46 -2.39 -33.60
N ASP A 118 -10.60 -3.07 -34.73
CA ASP A 118 -11.73 -3.96 -34.99
C ASP A 118 -11.76 -5.13 -33.98
N ILE A 119 -10.61 -5.76 -33.69
CA ILE A 119 -10.47 -6.80 -32.66
C ILE A 119 -10.86 -6.28 -31.26
N ARG A 120 -10.47 -5.05 -30.88
CA ARG A 120 -10.86 -4.47 -29.58
C ARG A 120 -12.36 -4.27 -29.47
N ARG A 121 -13.00 -3.81 -30.55
CA ARG A 121 -14.46 -3.64 -30.61
C ARG A 121 -15.16 -4.97 -30.43
N GLU A 122 -14.78 -5.97 -31.22
CA GLU A 122 -15.35 -7.32 -31.18
C GLU A 122 -15.18 -7.98 -29.80
N LEU A 123 -13.99 -7.89 -29.20
CA LEU A 123 -13.75 -8.43 -27.87
C LEU A 123 -14.55 -7.73 -26.77
N ASN A 124 -14.79 -6.43 -26.88
CA ASN A 124 -15.62 -5.70 -25.91
C ASN A 124 -17.09 -6.08 -26.03
N GLU A 125 -17.59 -6.24 -27.26
CA GLU A 125 -18.94 -6.70 -27.54
C GLU A 125 -19.15 -8.10 -26.94
N PHE A 126 -18.30 -9.07 -27.30
CA PHE A 126 -18.35 -10.43 -26.76
C PHE A 126 -18.34 -10.45 -25.23
N LYS A 127 -17.46 -9.65 -24.59
CA LYS A 127 -17.35 -9.59 -23.12
C LYS A 127 -18.57 -8.97 -22.44
N ALA A 128 -19.29 -8.10 -23.14
CA ALA A 128 -20.46 -7.41 -22.60
C ALA A 128 -21.74 -8.24 -22.76
N THR A 129 -21.87 -9.00 -23.84
CA THR A 129 -23.14 -9.63 -24.23
C THR A 129 -23.14 -11.16 -24.15
N GLU A 130 -22.03 -11.81 -24.51
CA GLU A 130 -21.98 -13.27 -24.68
C GLU A 130 -21.20 -13.98 -23.56
N MET A 131 -20.12 -13.36 -23.09
CA MET A 131 -19.24 -13.98 -22.11
C MET A 131 -19.92 -14.09 -20.75
N THR A 132 -20.19 -15.32 -20.31
CA THR A 132 -20.79 -15.58 -19.00
C THR A 132 -19.76 -15.34 -17.89
N VAL A 133 -20.02 -14.38 -17.01
CA VAL A 133 -19.18 -14.05 -15.85
C VAL A 133 -20.04 -14.02 -14.60
N HIS A 134 -19.53 -14.61 -13.51
CA HIS A 134 -20.19 -14.53 -12.20
C HIS A 134 -20.41 -13.08 -11.78
N VAL A 135 -21.57 -12.78 -11.18
CA VAL A 135 -22.02 -11.41 -10.92
C VAL A 135 -21.00 -10.62 -10.10
N GLU A 136 -20.44 -11.23 -9.05
CA GLU A 136 -19.43 -10.59 -8.19
C GLU A 136 -18.07 -10.39 -8.86
N SER A 137 -17.80 -11.12 -9.94
CA SER A 137 -16.53 -11.06 -10.68
C SER A 137 -16.59 -10.15 -11.90
N ARG A 138 -17.76 -9.57 -12.23
CA ARG A 138 -17.93 -8.71 -13.43
C ARG A 138 -16.96 -7.53 -13.46
N GLN A 139 -16.60 -6.98 -12.31
CA GLN A 139 -15.63 -5.89 -12.21
C GLN A 139 -14.22 -6.27 -12.70
N PHE A 140 -13.88 -7.56 -12.76
CA PHE A 140 -12.59 -8.06 -13.24
C PHE A 140 -12.58 -8.33 -14.74
N THR A 141 -13.71 -8.16 -15.44
CA THR A 141 -13.78 -8.29 -16.89
C THR A 141 -12.90 -7.23 -17.56
N ARG A 142 -11.83 -7.66 -18.23
CA ARG A 142 -10.86 -6.76 -18.87
C ARG A 142 -11.39 -6.23 -20.20
N PHE A 143 -11.98 -5.04 -20.19
CA PHE A 143 -12.34 -4.31 -21.40
C PHE A 143 -11.12 -3.63 -22.06
N HIS A 144 -11.21 -3.43 -23.36
CA HIS A 144 -10.23 -2.74 -24.19
C HIS A 144 -10.66 -1.30 -24.48
N ARG A 145 -9.70 -0.41 -24.71
CA ARG A 145 -10.01 0.96 -25.14
C ARG A 145 -10.59 0.98 -26.55
N PRO A 146 -11.51 1.91 -26.88
CA PRO A 146 -11.91 2.17 -28.27
C PRO A 146 -10.69 2.40 -29.17
#